data_AF-F5CI83-F1
#
_entry.id   AF-F5CI83-F1
#
_cell.length_a   1.000
_cell.length_b   1.000
_cell.length_c   1.000
_cell.angle_alpha   90.00
_cell.angle_beta   90.00
_cell.angle_gamma   90.00
#
_symmetry.space_group_name_H-M   'P 1'
#
loop_
_entity.id
_entity.type
_entity.pdbx_description
1 polymer ?
#
loop_
_entity_poly.entity_id
_entity_poly.type
_entity_poly.pdbx_seq_one_letter_code
_entity_poly.pdbx_strand_id
1 'polypeptide(L)' 'VLLLLTGTTCIFWGMHLSGALGLPRRVPDAPDGYLS' A
#
# COMPACT_ATOMS: atom_id res chain seq x y z
N VAL A 1 -10.14 -8.33 -17.51
CA VAL A 1 -8.66 -8.47 -17.47
C VAL A 1 -7.97 -7.14 -17.22
N LEU A 2 -8.19 -6.10 -18.04
CA LEU A 2 -7.56 -4.79 -17.85
C LEU A 2 -7.81 -4.20 -16.45
N LEU A 3 -9.07 -4.18 -15.99
CA LEU A 3 -9.42 -3.71 -14.64
C LEU A 3 -8.70 -4.48 -13.52
N LEU A 4 -8.50 -5.78 -13.71
CA LEU A 4 -7.84 -6.64 -12.74
C LEU A 4 -6.33 -6.38 -12.71
N LEU A 5 -5.71 -6.20 -13.88
CA LEU A 5 -4.31 -5.82 -14.00
C LEU A 5 -4.05 -4.43 -13.39
N THR A 6 -4.86 -3.43 -13.75
CA THR A 6 -4.72 -2.08 -13.22
C THR A 6 -4.94 -2.07 -11.71
N GLY A 7 -6.02 -2.71 -11.24
CA GLY A 7 -6.34 -2.75 -9.81
C GLY A 7 -5.27 -3.44 -8.97
N THR A 8 -4.80 -4.62 -9.39
CA THR A 8 -3.73 -5.34 -8.67
C THR A 8 -2.43 -4.55 -8.66
N THR A 9 -2.05 -3.93 -9.79
CA THR A 9 -0.83 -3.13 -9.88
C THR A 9 -0.90 -1.92 -8.94
N CYS A 10 -2.00 -1.17 -8.93
CA CYS A 10 -2.17 -0.02 -8.03
C CYS A 10 -2.10 -0.42 -6.55
N ILE A 11 -2.76 -1.52 -6.15
CA ILE A 11 -2.79 -1.98 -4.76
C ILE A 11 -1.40 -2.41 -4.30
N PHE A 12 -0.75 -3.32 -5.03
CA PHE A 12 0.50 -3.91 -4.59
C PHE A 12 1.70 -2.96 -4.76
N TRP A 13 1.66 -2.03 -5.70
CA TRP A 13 2.70 -1.01 -5.82
C TRP A 13 2.74 -0.09 -4.60
N GLY A 14 1.57 0.35 -4.10
CA GLY A 14 1.49 1.16 -2.89
C GLY A 14 2.11 0.50 -1.65
N MET A 15 2.08 -0.83 -1.57
CA MET A 15 2.71 -1.58 -0.47
C MET A 15 4.25 -1.50 -0.47
N HIS A 16 4.88 -1.30 -1.64
CA HIS A 16 6.33 -1.11 -1.71
C HIS A 16 6.74 0.24 -1.11
N LEU A 17 5.95 1.29 -1.39
CA LEU A 17 6.18 2.63 -0.85
C LEU A 17 6.00 2.64 0.67
N SER A 18 4.91 2.05 1.18
CA SER A 18 4.68 1.98 2.63
C SER A 18 5.75 1.14 3.34
N GLY A 19 6.22 0.05 2.72
CA GLY A 19 7.34 -0.74 3.22
C GLY A 19 8.66 0.05 3.26
N ALA A 20 8.93 0.87 2.24
CA ALA A 20 10.12 1.72 2.19
C ALA A 20 10.12 2.83 3.25
N LEU A 21 8.94 3.32 3.63
CA LEU A 21 8.75 4.28 4.73
C LEU A 21 8.78 3.63 6.12
N GLY A 22 8.79 2.30 6.19
CA GLY A 22 8.92 1.55 7.44
C GLY A 22 7.59 1.16 8.09
N LEU A 23 6.49 1.08 7.33
CA LEU A 23 5.20 0.65 7.88
C LEU A 23 5.29 -0.81 8.36
N PRO A 24 5.08 -1.10 9.64
CA PRO A 24 5.11 -2.46 10.15
C PRO A 24 3.91 -3.27 9.63
N ARG A 25 4.14 -4.56 9.43
CA ARG A 25 3.08 -5.49 9.00
C ARG A 25 2.09 -5.79 10.13
N ARG A 26 0.83 -6.07 9.75
CA ARG A 26 -0.23 -6.59 10.64
C ARG A 26 -0.62 -5.65 11.78
N VAL A 27 -0.50 -4.34 11.55
CA VAL A 27 -1.01 -3.33 12.48
C VAL A 27 -2.39 -2.88 11.96
N PRO A 28 -3.42 -2.85 12.82
CA PRO A 28 -4.77 -2.45 12.40
C PRO A 28 -4.87 -0.96 12.02
N ASP A 29 -4.02 -0.12 12.62
CA ASP A 29 -3.97 1.32 12.39
C ASP A 29 -2.59 1.74 11.86
N ALA A 30 -2.57 2.71 10.94
CA ALA A 30 -1.35 3.31 10.41
C ALA A 30 -1.21 4.76 10.91
N PRO A 31 0.02 5.28 11.07
CA PRO A 31 0.21 6.70 11.35
C PRO A 31 -0.39 7.57 10.24
N ASP A 32 -1.00 8.69 10.60
CA ASP A 32 -1.72 9.58 9.66
C ASP A 32 -0.86 10.06 8.49
N GLY A 33 0.46 10.16 8.67
CA GLY A 33 1.41 10.53 7.61
C GLY A 33 1.50 9.54 6.43
N TYR A 34 0.95 8.33 6.56
CA TYR A 34 0.84 7.36 5.47
C TYR A 34 -0.43 7.52 4.62
N LEU A 35 -1.37 8.33 5.08
CA LEU A 35 -2.68 8.57 4.45
C LEU A 35 -2.76 9.95 3.78
N SER A 36 -1.66 10.71 3.82
CA SER A 36 -1.49 12.07 3.30
C SER A 36 -1.00 12.11 1.87
#